data_AF-A0A183G8I0-F1
#
_entry.id   AF-A0A183G8I0-F1
#
_cell.length_a   1.000
_cell.length_b   1.000
_cell.length_c   1.000
_cell.angle_alpha   90.00
_cell.angle_beta   90.00
_cell.angle_gamma   90.00
#
_symmetry.space_group_name_H-M   'P 1'
#
loop_
_entity.id
_entity.type
_entity.pdbx_description
1 polymer ?
#
loop_
_entity_poly.entity_id
_entity_poly.type
_entity_poly.pdbx_seq_one_letter_code
_entity_poly.pdbx_strand_id
1 'polypeptide(L)'
;MPERYPIVRCTRKHPEGDQLPNLPDEIIAHIVSTVSPTEVIALRWFGVSVGFDHVVREHIKKCTTLNVCEDFIWHYLQSKLLSGNTLSPAHTNLFHLLMRNCFVYIRELIVPIAMFTQMHSILERDYTNGFECVMPKLERITVQIGEDWGRLLVAHNFDNVKISNTLCCRLSEVNLDVKVSDDEVVTCCGFRSLVRYLLEVTDQQGWLKQFFFDEH
;
A
#
# COMPACT_ATOMS: atom_id res chain seq x y z
N MET A 1 -9.81 23.44 -16.17
CA MET A 1 -8.92 22.49 -15.46
C MET A 1 -7.65 23.23 -15.10
N PRO A 2 -7.19 23.21 -13.83
CA PRO A 2 -5.98 23.94 -13.47
C PRO A 2 -4.76 23.24 -14.06
N GLU A 3 -3.98 23.98 -14.82
CA GLU A 3 -2.70 23.56 -15.39
C GLU A 3 -1.74 23.20 -14.25
N ARG A 4 -1.35 21.93 -14.16
CA ARG A 4 -0.34 21.47 -13.21
C ARG A 4 1.04 21.79 -13.79
N TYR A 5 1.70 22.80 -13.23
CA TYR A 5 3.09 23.09 -13.55
C TYR A 5 4.00 21.92 -13.12
N PRO A 6 5.01 21.55 -13.93
CA PRO A 6 5.98 20.54 -13.53
C PRO A 6 6.83 21.05 -12.35
N ILE A 7 7.05 20.18 -11.37
CA ILE A 7 8.02 20.40 -10.28
C ILE A 7 9.35 20.74 -10.93
N VAL A 8 9.84 21.96 -10.67
CA VAL A 8 11.04 22.54 -11.25
C VAL A 8 12.23 21.61 -10.99
N ARG A 9 12.66 20.86 -12.01
CA ARG A 9 14.00 20.28 -12.02
C ARG A 9 14.95 21.39 -12.39
N CYS A 10 15.68 21.93 -11.41
CA CYS A 10 16.75 22.90 -11.63
C CYS A 10 17.88 22.25 -12.43
N THR A 11 17.74 22.22 -13.75
CA THR A 11 18.84 21.96 -14.69
C THR A 11 19.09 23.23 -15.49
N ARG A 12 19.84 24.17 -14.92
CA ARG A 12 20.84 24.99 -15.63
C ARG A 12 21.55 25.94 -14.68
N LYS A 13 22.88 25.94 -14.79
CA LYS A 13 23.77 26.98 -14.28
C LYS A 13 23.40 28.30 -14.97
N HIS A 14 22.66 29.17 -14.28
CA HIS A 14 22.57 30.59 -14.63
C HIS A 14 23.69 31.34 -13.88
N PRO A 15 24.42 32.30 -14.50
CA PRO A 15 25.58 32.93 -13.87
C PRO A 15 25.24 33.97 -12.79
N GLU A 16 23.95 34.25 -12.56
CA GLU A 16 23.49 35.21 -11.57
C GLU A 16 22.37 34.58 -10.74
N GLY A 17 22.72 34.17 -9.52
CA GLY A 17 21.97 34.60 -8.34
C GLY A 17 20.53 34.15 -8.10
N ASP A 18 19.99 33.12 -8.75
CA ASP A 18 18.73 32.51 -8.30
C ASP A 18 18.99 31.57 -7.10
N GLN A 19 19.44 32.16 -5.98
CA GLN A 19 19.29 31.53 -4.67
C GLN A 19 17.78 31.55 -4.35
N LEU A 20 17.07 30.52 -4.79
CA LEU A 20 15.80 30.17 -4.17
C LEU A 20 16.02 30.19 -2.64
N PRO A 21 15.16 30.86 -1.86
CA PRO A 21 15.36 30.93 -0.42
C PRO A 21 15.39 29.51 0.14
N ASN A 22 16.52 29.14 0.76
CA ASN A 22 16.63 27.88 1.48
C ASN A 22 15.67 27.96 2.66
N LEU A 23 14.60 27.16 2.62
CA LEU A 23 13.72 26.99 3.77
C LEU A 23 14.53 26.33 4.90
N PRO A 24 14.35 26.75 6.16
CA PRO A 24 14.89 26.04 7.30
C PRO A 24 14.42 24.59 7.33
N ASP A 25 15.27 23.69 7.83
CA ASP A 25 14.98 22.24 7.89
C ASP A 25 13.70 21.95 8.67
N GLU A 26 13.36 22.76 9.68
CA GLU A 26 12.15 22.64 10.47
C GLU A 26 10.89 22.90 9.63
N ILE A 27 10.95 23.87 8.71
CA ILE A 27 9.84 24.19 7.81
C ILE A 27 9.68 23.08 6.77
N ILE A 28 10.79 22.56 6.24
CA ILE A 28 10.79 21.43 5.31
C ILE A 28 10.20 20.20 5.99
N ALA A 29 10.64 19.88 7.20
CA ALA A 29 10.13 18.76 7.99
C ALA A 29 8.63 18.92 8.28
N HIS A 30 8.18 20.14 8.60
CA HIS A 30 6.76 20.42 8.79
C HIS A 30 5.96 20.18 7.51
N ILE A 31 6.41 20.70 6.36
CA ILE A 31 5.75 20.46 5.06
C ILE A 31 5.65 18.97 4.77
N VAL A 32 6.77 18.25 4.87
CA VAL A 32 6.81 16.80 4.65
C VAL A 32 5.85 16.07 5.59
N SER A 33 5.73 16.50 6.86
CA SER A 33 4.83 15.88 7.83
C SER A 33 3.34 16.03 7.52
N THR A 34 2.96 17.02 6.69
CA THR A 34 1.56 17.25 6.29
C THR A 34 1.09 16.32 5.16
N VAL A 35 2.01 15.58 4.54
CA VAL A 35 1.74 14.73 3.37
C VAL A 35 1.86 13.27 3.77
N SER A 36 0.95 12.41 3.27
CA SER A 36 0.99 11.00 3.62
C SER A 36 2.25 10.32 3.02
N PRO A 37 2.85 9.33 3.71
CA PRO A 37 4.04 8.63 3.21
C PRO A 37 3.86 8.03 1.81
N THR A 38 2.67 7.55 1.48
CA THR A 38 2.35 6.96 0.18
C THR A 38 2.30 8.03 -0.92
N GLU A 39 1.78 9.22 -0.63
CA GLU A 39 1.77 10.36 -1.54
C GLU A 39 3.19 10.86 -1.81
N VAL A 40 4.01 11.00 -0.77
CA VAL A 40 5.44 11.35 -0.88
C VAL A 40 6.18 10.38 -1.82
N ILE A 41 5.89 9.08 -1.73
CA ILE A 41 6.46 8.05 -2.62
C ILE A 41 5.88 8.15 -4.03
N ALA A 42 4.57 8.28 -4.17
CA ALA A 42 3.89 8.36 -5.46
C ALA A 42 4.36 9.56 -6.28
N LEU A 43 4.56 10.70 -5.61
CA LEU A 43 5.06 11.94 -6.20
C LEU A 43 6.60 11.97 -6.34
N ARG A 44 7.29 10.89 -5.93
CA ARG A 44 8.76 10.74 -6.05
C ARG A 44 9.53 11.89 -5.42
N TRP A 45 9.20 12.22 -4.18
CA TRP A 45 9.92 13.23 -3.40
C TRP A 45 11.37 12.80 -3.05
N PHE A 46 11.72 11.53 -3.29
CA PHE A 46 13.10 11.05 -3.27
C PHE A 46 13.92 11.55 -4.46
N GLY A 47 15.19 11.88 -4.21
CA GLY A 47 16.16 12.30 -5.22
C GLY A 47 16.12 13.79 -5.52
N VAL A 48 15.44 14.60 -4.68
CA VAL A 48 15.45 16.07 -4.79
C VAL A 48 16.79 16.62 -4.27
N SER A 49 17.21 16.21 -3.07
CA SER A 49 18.52 16.49 -2.50
C SER A 49 18.83 15.50 -1.38
N VAL A 50 20.11 15.33 -1.02
CA VAL A 50 20.52 14.40 0.05
C VAL A 50 19.90 14.78 1.40
N GLY A 51 19.83 16.07 1.72
CA GLY A 51 19.21 16.56 2.96
C GLY A 51 17.70 16.34 2.98
N PHE A 52 17.02 16.65 1.87
CA PHE A 52 15.58 16.43 1.76
C PHE A 52 15.20 14.94 1.83
N ASP A 53 15.99 14.09 1.17
CA ASP A 53 15.83 12.64 1.24
C ASP A 53 15.93 12.11 2.67
N HIS A 54 16.78 12.70 3.50
CA HIS A 54 16.88 12.32 4.91
C HIS A 54 15.57 12.64 5.64
N VAL A 55 15.06 13.87 5.49
CA VAL A 55 13.80 14.30 6.11
C VAL A 55 12.63 13.41 5.67
N VAL A 56 12.54 13.11 4.37
CA VAL A 56 11.52 12.23 3.80
C VAL A 56 11.62 10.80 4.36
N ARG A 57 12.83 10.22 4.45
CA ARG A 57 13.00 8.88 5.03
C ARG A 57 12.58 8.82 6.49
N GLU A 58 12.96 9.82 7.28
CA GLU A 58 12.60 9.87 8.69
C GLU A 58 11.09 10.05 8.89
N HIS A 59 10.43 10.82 8.02
CA HIS A 59 8.96 10.89 8.00
C HIS A 59 8.31 9.54 7.72
N ILE A 60 8.74 8.86 6.64
CA ILE A 60 8.15 7.57 6.25
C ILE A 60 8.37 6.50 7.33
N LYS A 61 9.56 6.46 7.95
CA LYS A 61 9.87 5.51 9.05
C LYS A 61 8.99 5.68 10.29
N LYS A 62 8.50 6.89 10.56
CA LYS A 62 7.62 7.17 11.70
C LYS A 62 6.20 6.64 11.46
N CYS A 63 5.82 6.41 10.22
CA CYS A 63 4.55 5.79 9.88
C CYS A 63 4.62 4.28 10.06
N THR A 64 4.01 3.79 11.14
CA THR A 64 3.91 2.35 11.43
C THR A 64 2.51 1.80 11.20
N THR A 65 1.51 2.66 11.02
CA THR A 65 0.13 2.27 10.76
C THR A 65 -0.32 2.91 9.47
N LEU A 66 -0.88 2.13 8.56
CA LEU A 66 -1.39 2.62 7.27
C LEU A 66 -2.83 2.17 7.09
N ASN A 67 -3.74 3.13 7.11
CA ASN A 67 -5.12 2.91 6.65
C ASN A 67 -5.21 3.28 5.16
N VAL A 68 -5.03 2.29 4.29
CA VAL A 68 -5.09 2.50 2.84
C VAL A 68 -6.45 3.05 2.42
N CYS A 69 -7.53 2.64 3.09
CA CYS A 69 -8.90 2.99 2.74
C CYS A 69 -9.19 4.50 2.79
N GLU A 70 -8.45 5.24 3.62
CA GLU A 70 -8.53 6.70 3.79
C GLU A 70 -7.29 7.43 3.22
N ASP A 71 -6.37 6.68 2.62
CA ASP A 71 -5.09 7.21 2.16
C ASP A 71 -5.14 7.65 0.68
N PHE A 72 -4.26 8.58 0.33
CA PHE A 72 -4.05 9.07 -1.03
C PHE A 72 -3.97 7.93 -2.07
N ILE A 73 -3.28 6.84 -1.75
CA ILE A 73 -3.03 5.78 -2.73
C ILE A 73 -4.31 5.08 -3.16
N TRP A 74 -5.28 4.92 -2.25
CA TRP A 74 -6.56 4.33 -2.58
C TRP A 74 -7.33 5.24 -3.51
N HIS A 75 -7.48 6.52 -3.15
CA HIS A 75 -8.16 7.50 -4.00
C HIS A 75 -7.53 7.61 -5.40
N TYR A 76 -6.21 7.44 -5.49
CA TYR A 76 -5.49 7.44 -6.75
C TYR A 76 -5.76 6.19 -7.60
N LEU A 77 -5.88 5.00 -7.00
CA LEU A 77 -5.99 3.72 -7.70
C LEU A 77 -7.41 3.15 -7.79
N GLN A 78 -8.33 3.60 -6.94
CA GLN A 78 -9.64 2.98 -6.70
C GLN A 78 -10.42 2.75 -7.99
N SER A 79 -10.55 3.78 -8.83
CA SER A 79 -11.31 3.66 -10.09
C SER A 79 -10.73 2.59 -11.02
N LYS A 80 -9.42 2.39 -11.03
CA LYS A 80 -8.77 1.33 -11.80
C LYS A 80 -8.96 -0.04 -11.17
N LEU A 81 -8.74 -0.13 -9.86
CA LEU A 81 -8.88 -1.35 -9.09
C LEU A 81 -10.31 -1.92 -9.12
N LEU A 82 -11.32 -1.07 -8.98
CA LEU A 82 -12.73 -1.47 -8.99
C LEU A 82 -13.28 -1.75 -10.39
N SER A 83 -12.70 -1.15 -11.43
CA SER A 83 -13.13 -1.40 -12.82
C SER A 83 -12.77 -2.79 -13.35
N GLY A 84 -11.99 -3.59 -12.62
CA GLY A 84 -11.50 -4.90 -13.07
C GLY A 84 -10.45 -4.83 -14.19
N ASN A 85 -10.00 -3.63 -14.56
CA ASN A 85 -8.96 -3.45 -15.56
C ASN A 85 -7.59 -3.84 -14.99
N THR A 86 -6.77 -4.46 -15.83
CA THR A 86 -5.38 -4.75 -15.49
C THR A 86 -4.63 -3.45 -15.19
N LEU A 87 -3.89 -3.44 -14.08
CA LEU A 87 -3.03 -2.34 -13.73
C LEU A 87 -1.95 -2.13 -14.80
N SER A 88 -1.81 -0.89 -15.28
CA SER A 88 -0.71 -0.54 -16.17
C SER A 88 0.66 -0.74 -15.49
N PRO A 89 1.76 -0.88 -16.27
CA PRO A 89 3.12 -1.01 -15.72
C PRO A 89 3.51 0.12 -14.76
N ALA A 90 2.98 1.33 -14.96
CA ALA A 90 3.22 2.46 -14.06
C ALA A 90 2.64 2.23 -12.66
N HIS A 91 1.43 1.66 -12.57
CA HIS A 91 0.82 1.31 -11.28
C HIS A 91 1.60 0.18 -10.61
N THR A 92 1.99 -0.85 -11.36
CA THR A 92 2.85 -1.93 -10.84
C THR A 92 4.15 -1.39 -10.26
N ASN A 93 4.81 -0.46 -10.96
CA ASN A 93 6.02 0.21 -10.47
C ASN A 93 5.75 1.01 -9.19
N LEU A 94 4.59 1.66 -9.07
CA LEU A 94 4.19 2.35 -7.86
C LEU A 94 4.04 1.38 -6.68
N PHE A 95 3.38 0.24 -6.87
CA PHE A 95 3.31 -0.81 -5.85
C PHE A 95 4.71 -1.25 -5.41
N HIS A 96 5.65 -1.49 -6.32
CA HIS A 96 7.04 -1.80 -5.95
C HIS A 96 7.71 -0.69 -5.14
N LEU A 97 7.48 0.56 -5.49
CA LEU A 97 8.03 1.70 -4.74
C LEU A 97 7.43 1.77 -3.32
N LEU A 98 6.13 1.56 -3.17
CA LEU A 98 5.45 1.53 -1.87
C LEU A 98 5.94 0.36 -1.01
N MET A 99 6.01 -0.83 -1.60
CA MET A 99 6.54 -2.03 -0.96
C MET A 99 7.95 -1.80 -0.43
N ARG A 100 8.85 -1.25 -1.24
CA ARG A 100 10.26 -1.04 -0.88
C ARG A 100 10.51 0.11 0.09
N ASN A 101 9.73 1.19 0.01
CA ASN A 101 10.04 2.43 0.73
C ASN A 101 9.07 2.74 1.88
N CYS A 102 7.84 2.21 1.86
CA CYS A 102 6.83 2.44 2.90
C CYS A 102 6.55 1.17 3.69
N PHE A 103 6.16 0.10 3.00
CA PHE A 103 5.55 -1.07 3.66
C PHE A 103 6.52 -1.83 4.55
N VAL A 104 7.83 -1.70 4.31
CA VAL A 104 8.88 -2.24 5.19
C VAL A 104 8.81 -1.73 6.64
N TYR A 105 8.15 -0.60 6.90
CA TYR A 105 8.03 0.01 8.22
C TYR A 105 6.67 -0.23 8.88
N ILE A 106 5.68 -0.72 8.12
CA ILE A 106 4.29 -0.86 8.57
C ILE A 106 4.16 -2.07 9.50
N ARG A 107 3.49 -1.85 10.63
CA ARG A 107 3.09 -2.84 11.63
C ARG A 107 1.61 -3.15 11.60
N GLU A 108 0.79 -2.16 11.26
CA GLU A 108 -0.66 -2.30 11.14
C GLU A 108 -1.12 -1.78 9.78
N LEU A 109 -1.77 -2.65 9.02
CA LEU A 109 -2.26 -2.33 7.68
C LEU A 109 -3.77 -2.54 7.61
N ILE A 110 -4.51 -1.51 7.25
CA ILE A 110 -5.92 -1.61 6.85
C ILE A 110 -5.95 -1.44 5.33
N VAL A 111 -6.48 -2.42 4.60
CA VAL A 111 -6.36 -2.47 3.14
C VAL A 111 -7.65 -2.94 2.45
N PRO A 112 -8.08 -2.29 1.34
CA PRO A 112 -9.15 -2.79 0.50
C PRO A 112 -8.76 -4.10 -0.20
N ILE A 113 -9.70 -5.03 -0.33
CA ILE A 113 -9.46 -6.33 -0.98
C ILE A 113 -8.98 -6.17 -2.43
N ALA A 114 -9.44 -5.14 -3.16
CA ALA A 114 -8.97 -4.89 -4.52
C ALA A 114 -7.49 -4.52 -4.55
N MET A 115 -6.99 -3.77 -3.56
CA MET A 115 -5.57 -3.44 -3.48
C MET A 115 -4.75 -4.62 -2.96
N PHE A 116 -5.27 -5.36 -1.98
CA PHE A 116 -4.61 -6.56 -1.44
C PHE A 116 -4.42 -7.65 -2.50
N THR A 117 -5.46 -7.95 -3.28
CA THR A 117 -5.40 -8.91 -4.40
C THR A 117 -4.37 -8.50 -5.44
N GLN A 118 -4.31 -7.22 -5.84
CA GLN A 118 -3.30 -6.76 -6.79
C GLN A 118 -1.89 -6.83 -6.24
N MET A 119 -1.68 -6.44 -4.98
CA MET A 119 -0.40 -6.59 -4.31
C MET A 119 0.02 -8.05 -4.28
N HIS A 120 -0.90 -8.96 -3.91
CA HIS A 120 -0.65 -10.40 -3.93
C HIS A 120 -0.27 -10.91 -5.33
N SER A 121 -0.99 -10.51 -6.38
CA SER A 121 -0.67 -10.91 -7.77
C SER A 121 0.70 -10.39 -8.23
N ILE A 122 1.11 -9.19 -7.80
CA ILE A 122 2.45 -8.66 -8.10
C ILE A 122 3.51 -9.52 -7.41
N LEU A 123 3.32 -9.84 -6.12
CA LEU A 123 4.23 -10.71 -5.37
C LEU A 123 4.32 -12.10 -5.98
N GLU A 124 3.20 -12.67 -6.45
CA GLU A 124 3.18 -13.96 -7.13
C GLU A 124 4.06 -13.97 -8.37
N ARG A 125 3.92 -12.94 -9.22
CA ARG A 125 4.69 -12.82 -10.45
C ARG A 125 6.19 -12.64 -10.18
N ASP A 126 6.52 -11.91 -9.14
CA ASP A 126 7.90 -11.53 -8.85
C ASP A 126 8.58 -12.48 -7.83
N TYR A 127 7.87 -13.50 -7.35
CA TYR A 127 8.38 -14.52 -6.43
C TYR A 127 9.67 -15.19 -6.93
N THR A 128 9.79 -15.42 -8.24
CA THR A 128 10.98 -16.02 -8.84
C THR A 128 12.22 -15.12 -8.80
N ASN A 129 12.06 -13.84 -8.49
CA ASN A 129 13.16 -12.86 -8.48
C ASN A 129 13.85 -12.74 -7.11
N GLY A 130 13.51 -13.60 -6.14
CA GLY A 130 14.19 -13.64 -4.84
C GLY A 130 13.87 -12.46 -3.93
N PHE A 131 12.62 -11.96 -3.97
CA PHE A 131 12.18 -10.88 -3.09
C PHE A 131 12.34 -11.25 -1.61
N GLU A 132 13.00 -10.37 -0.85
CA GLU A 132 12.91 -10.36 0.60
C GLU A 132 11.47 -10.03 1.03
N CYS A 133 11.13 -10.42 2.26
CA CYS A 133 9.84 -10.13 2.89
C CYS A 133 9.49 -8.63 2.78
N VAL A 134 8.33 -8.33 2.17
CA VAL A 134 7.91 -6.97 1.83
C VAL A 134 7.43 -6.18 3.04
N MET A 135 6.77 -6.85 3.99
CA MET A 135 6.30 -6.25 5.23
C MET A 135 6.84 -7.02 6.44
N PRO A 136 8.16 -6.95 6.71
CA PRO A 136 8.81 -7.76 7.74
C PRO A 136 8.37 -7.40 9.16
N LYS A 137 7.77 -6.21 9.36
CA LYS A 137 7.29 -5.71 10.65
C LYS A 137 5.77 -5.80 10.81
N LEU A 138 5.05 -6.30 9.80
CA LEU A 138 3.60 -6.34 9.84
C LEU A 138 3.14 -7.33 10.91
N GLU A 139 2.39 -6.84 11.88
CA GLU A 139 1.84 -7.62 13.00
C GLU A 139 0.32 -7.78 12.85
N ARG A 140 -0.37 -6.74 12.35
CA ARG A 140 -1.82 -6.73 12.17
C ARG A 140 -2.22 -6.36 10.76
N ILE A 141 -3.17 -7.10 10.20
CA ILE A 141 -3.83 -6.73 8.94
C ILE A 141 -5.34 -6.73 9.10
N THR A 142 -5.98 -5.70 8.57
CA THR A 142 -7.43 -5.62 8.40
C THR A 142 -7.73 -5.54 6.92
N VAL A 143 -8.48 -6.50 6.38
CA VAL A 143 -8.88 -6.49 4.96
C VAL A 143 -10.35 -6.09 4.87
N GLN A 144 -10.62 -5.00 4.16
CA GLN A 144 -11.99 -4.53 3.88
C GLN A 144 -12.48 -5.11 2.56
N ILE A 145 -13.65 -5.74 2.59
CA ILE A 145 -14.22 -6.53 1.49
C ILE A 145 -15.65 -6.07 1.26
N GLY A 146 -16.04 -5.86 0.00
CA GLY A 146 -17.38 -5.42 -0.36
C GLY A 146 -17.37 -4.44 -1.53
N GLU A 147 -18.54 -3.94 -1.92
CA GLU A 147 -18.72 -3.17 -3.15
C GLU A 147 -17.77 -1.96 -3.25
N ASP A 148 -17.61 -1.24 -2.14
CA ASP A 148 -16.74 -0.06 -2.05
C ASP A 148 -15.24 -0.40 -2.10
N TRP A 149 -14.87 -1.63 -1.72
CA TRP A 149 -13.47 -2.04 -1.45
C TRP A 149 -12.93 -3.08 -2.44
N GLY A 150 -13.81 -3.68 -3.23
CA GLY A 150 -13.48 -4.67 -4.25
C GLY A 150 -14.26 -5.97 -4.12
N ARG A 151 -14.40 -6.64 -5.26
CA ARG A 151 -15.00 -7.98 -5.33
C ARG A 151 -14.01 -9.04 -4.86
N LEU A 152 -14.50 -10.05 -4.15
CA LEU A 152 -13.75 -11.25 -3.79
C LEU A 152 -14.32 -12.47 -4.51
N LEU A 153 -13.92 -12.61 -5.77
CA LEU A 153 -14.32 -13.70 -6.65
C LEU A 153 -13.34 -14.89 -6.58
N VAL A 154 -13.79 -16.05 -7.06
CA VAL A 154 -12.98 -17.29 -7.17
C VAL A 154 -11.74 -17.11 -8.06
N ALA A 155 -11.79 -16.17 -9.01
CA ALA A 155 -10.65 -15.86 -9.88
C ALA A 155 -9.43 -15.28 -9.13
N HIS A 156 -9.61 -14.79 -7.90
CA HIS A 156 -8.49 -14.37 -7.07
C HIS A 156 -7.80 -15.61 -6.48
N ASN A 157 -6.67 -15.97 -7.08
CA ASN A 157 -5.88 -17.12 -6.66
C ASN A 157 -5.04 -16.77 -5.42
N PHE A 158 -5.37 -17.40 -4.29
CA PHE A 158 -4.61 -17.35 -3.05
C PHE A 158 -4.01 -18.71 -2.67
N ASP A 159 -3.93 -19.65 -3.62
CA ASP A 159 -3.52 -21.02 -3.34
C ASP A 159 -2.00 -21.17 -3.25
N ASN A 160 -1.26 -20.19 -3.78
CA ASN A 160 0.20 -20.17 -3.70
C ASN A 160 0.67 -19.64 -2.34
N VAL A 161 0.56 -20.50 -1.34
CA VAL A 161 0.99 -20.23 0.03
C VAL A 161 2.47 -19.89 0.15
N LYS A 162 3.33 -20.20 -0.83
CA LYS A 162 4.75 -19.81 -0.76
C LYS A 162 4.94 -18.29 -0.76
N ILE A 163 3.96 -17.54 -1.29
CA ILE A 163 3.95 -16.08 -1.31
C ILE A 163 3.71 -15.50 0.10
N SER A 164 3.09 -16.26 1.02
CA SER A 164 2.82 -15.77 2.39
C SER A 164 4.09 -15.23 3.06
N ASN A 165 5.18 -16.00 2.95
CA ASN A 165 6.49 -15.66 3.52
C ASN A 165 7.15 -14.44 2.83
N THR A 166 6.74 -14.13 1.60
CA THR A 166 7.18 -12.92 0.88
C THR A 166 6.35 -11.70 1.29
N LEU A 167 5.08 -11.88 1.66
CA LEU A 167 4.22 -10.80 2.11
C LEU A 167 4.69 -10.25 3.47
N CYS A 168 4.75 -11.11 4.49
CA CYS A 168 5.18 -10.74 5.83
C CYS A 168 5.76 -11.94 6.58
N CYS A 169 6.58 -11.68 7.62
CA CYS A 169 7.21 -12.76 8.39
C CYS A 169 6.34 -13.27 9.54
N ARG A 170 5.46 -12.44 10.10
CA ARG A 170 4.75 -12.76 11.34
C ARG A 170 3.47 -11.95 11.52
N LEU A 171 2.31 -12.51 11.15
CA LEU A 171 1.02 -11.92 11.54
C LEU A 171 0.58 -12.45 12.90
N SER A 172 0.25 -11.54 13.82
CA SER A 172 -0.34 -11.85 15.13
C SER A 172 -1.86 -11.65 15.14
N GLU A 173 -2.37 -10.77 14.28
CA GLU A 173 -3.79 -10.42 14.21
C GLU A 173 -4.25 -10.21 12.77
N VAL A 174 -5.37 -10.85 12.43
CA VAL A 174 -6.03 -10.71 11.12
C VAL A 174 -7.50 -10.40 11.38
N ASN A 175 -7.96 -9.28 10.82
CA ASN A 175 -9.34 -8.83 10.87
C ASN A 175 -9.90 -8.82 9.45
N LEU A 176 -11.10 -9.35 9.26
CA LEU A 176 -11.80 -9.36 7.99
C LEU A 176 -13.13 -8.64 8.15
N ASP A 177 -13.25 -7.51 7.47
CA ASP A 177 -14.42 -6.64 7.48
C ASP A 177 -15.17 -6.82 6.17
N VAL A 178 -16.35 -7.45 6.24
CA VAL A 178 -17.10 -7.87 5.06
C VAL A 178 -18.43 -7.14 5.01
N LYS A 179 -18.53 -6.21 4.06
CA LYS A 179 -19.79 -5.57 3.69
C LYS A 179 -20.53 -6.45 2.68
N VAL A 180 -21.66 -6.98 3.11
CA VAL A 180 -22.54 -7.84 2.29
C VAL A 180 -23.48 -6.95 1.48
N SER A 181 -23.73 -7.33 0.23
CA SER A 181 -24.66 -6.67 -0.68
C SER A 181 -25.49 -7.72 -1.41
N ASP A 182 -26.62 -7.32 -1.99
CA ASP A 182 -27.44 -8.18 -2.85
C ASP A 182 -26.71 -8.60 -4.14
N ASP A 183 -25.73 -7.80 -4.58
CA ASP A 183 -24.83 -8.17 -5.67
C ASP A 183 -23.81 -9.21 -5.18
N GLU A 184 -23.51 -10.23 -6.01
CA GLU A 184 -22.49 -11.27 -5.76
C GLU A 184 -21.05 -10.71 -5.81
N VAL A 185 -20.74 -9.80 -4.89
CA VAL A 185 -19.44 -9.15 -4.76
C VAL A 185 -18.44 -10.05 -4.04
N VAL A 186 -18.91 -10.93 -3.14
CA VAL A 186 -18.08 -11.86 -2.36
C VAL A 186 -18.59 -13.28 -2.56
N THR A 187 -17.75 -14.13 -3.14
CA THR A 187 -18.05 -15.56 -3.29
C THR A 187 -17.54 -16.35 -2.09
N CYS A 188 -18.31 -17.33 -1.61
CA CYS A 188 -17.89 -18.20 -0.50
C CYS A 188 -16.54 -18.88 -0.76
N CYS A 189 -16.30 -19.31 -2.00
CA CYS A 189 -15.06 -19.94 -2.41
C CYS A 189 -13.87 -18.96 -2.36
N GLY A 190 -14.02 -17.73 -2.89
CA GLY A 190 -12.99 -16.70 -2.81
C GLY A 190 -12.68 -16.30 -1.37
N PHE A 191 -13.71 -16.16 -0.54
CA PHE A 191 -13.55 -15.88 0.89
C PHE A 191 -12.80 -16.99 1.62
N ARG A 192 -13.17 -18.25 1.38
CA ARG A 192 -12.47 -19.40 1.96
C ARG A 192 -10.99 -19.44 1.56
N SER A 193 -10.68 -19.16 0.30
CA SER A 193 -9.29 -19.10 -0.18
C SER A 193 -8.49 -18.00 0.50
N LEU A 194 -9.06 -16.80 0.66
CA LEU A 194 -8.43 -15.69 1.38
C LEU A 194 -8.16 -16.04 2.85
N VAL A 195 -9.16 -16.58 3.55
CA VAL A 195 -9.03 -16.99 4.97
C VAL A 195 -7.91 -18.02 5.13
N ARG A 196 -7.89 -19.05 4.26
CA ARG A 196 -6.84 -20.07 4.27
C ARG A 196 -5.45 -19.46 4.06
N TYR A 197 -5.32 -18.54 3.11
CA TYR A 197 -4.05 -17.86 2.85
C TYR A 197 -3.59 -17.05 4.06
N LEU A 198 -4.47 -16.24 4.65
CA LEU A 198 -4.12 -15.41 5.81
C LEU A 198 -3.76 -16.26 7.04
N LEU A 199 -4.44 -17.38 7.25
CA LEU A 199 -4.11 -18.34 8.32
C LEU A 199 -2.73 -18.97 8.15
N GLU A 200 -2.29 -19.22 6.92
CA GLU A 200 -0.95 -19.73 6.66
C GLU A 200 0.15 -18.69 6.96
N VAL A 201 -0.21 -17.41 6.92
CA VAL A 201 0.71 -16.29 7.20
C VAL A 201 0.76 -15.98 8.70
N THR A 202 -0.26 -16.36 9.48
CA THR A 202 -0.29 -16.13 10.93
C THR A 202 0.68 -17.04 11.68
N ASP A 203 1.34 -16.49 12.70
CA ASP A 203 2.21 -17.26 13.61
C ASP A 203 1.39 -18.33 14.36
N GLN A 204 2.03 -19.37 14.90
CA GLN A 204 1.33 -20.45 15.64
C GLN A 204 0.58 -19.95 16.90
N GLN A 205 0.80 -18.69 17.31
CA GLN A 205 0.09 -17.99 18.39
C GLN A 205 -0.90 -16.92 17.88
N GLY A 206 -0.95 -16.67 16.57
CA GLY A 206 -1.89 -15.76 15.93
C GLY A 206 -3.31 -16.32 15.92
N TRP A 207 -4.29 -15.44 16.03
CA TRP A 207 -5.70 -15.79 16.15
C TRP A 207 -6.50 -14.87 15.23
N LEU A 208 -7.38 -15.46 14.40
CA LEU A 208 -8.38 -14.72 13.63
C LEU A 208 -9.35 -14.08 14.62
N LYS A 209 -9.23 -12.77 14.81
CA LYS A 209 -10.15 -12.01 15.63
C LYS A 209 -11.21 -11.43 14.73
N GLN A 210 -12.39 -12.03 14.80
CA GLN A 210 -13.65 -11.37 14.47
C GLN A 210 -13.95 -11.22 12.97
N PHE A 211 -15.08 -11.82 12.58
CA PHE A 211 -15.79 -11.48 11.34
C PHE A 211 -16.86 -10.47 11.74
N PHE A 212 -16.79 -9.26 11.21
CA PHE A 212 -17.89 -8.30 11.32
C PHE A 212 -18.71 -8.42 10.04
N PHE A 213 -19.98 -8.79 10.22
CA PHE A 213 -21.00 -8.72 9.18
C PHE A 213 -21.84 -7.50 9.51
N ASP A 214 -21.67 -6.42 8.75
CA ASP A 214 -22.60 -5.30 8.81
C ASP A 214 -23.79 -5.62 7.89
N GLU A 215 -24.91 -6.01 8.49
CA GLU A 215 -26.22 -6.07 7.83
C GLU A 215 -26.83 -4.67 7.85
N HIS A 216 -27.10 -4.09 6.68
CA HIS A 216 -27.87 -2.86 6.50
C HIS A 216 -29.18 -3.15 5.77
#